data_AF-A0A1S9A984-F1
#
_entry.id   AF-A0A1S9A984-F1
#
_cell.length_a   1.000
_cell.length_b   1.000
_cell.length_c   1.000
_cell.angle_alpha   90.00
_cell.angle_beta   90.00
_cell.angle_gamma   90.00
#
_symmetry.space_group_name_H-M   'P 1'
#
loop_
_entity.id
_entity.type
_entity.pdbx_description
1 polymer ?
#
loop_
_entity_poly.entity_id
_entity_poly.type
_entity_poly.pdbx_seq_one_letter_code
_entity_poly.pdbx_strand_id
1 'polypeptide(L)'
;MNALWWFALAALALPLWWHRKKREQHKAEPLATARFLPRTEPRQTRVWRFADPLLLLLRCLLLATLVAWLADPVFPWRGDTVVVAEGSDPAWVERQAAQAGLQDAERIAMPAAQAIPWLRTHEREWKPEARLLVLGDIPMPATLPAFGRAVELRTQARAAQKVERHVYIESERAAEWRRLFAAIDGPERVVVDAAPGAKTELIVWDRAGAPPATLKAPLWWITDPAPFPELGNAVEADGVRHAASARGRLWLSNAWPPRDADAARALIRHWQQVHVGPRPYTAPARVFAASKNARAPAPSGALRDLLLGALVALFVLERLLTHARRR
;
A
#
# COMPACT_ATOMS: atom_id res chain seq x y z
N MET A 1 -1.28 19.80 5.97
CA MET A 1 -0.14 20.46 5.27
C MET A 1 0.33 21.62 6.13
N ASN A 2 1.53 21.54 6.70
CA ASN A 2 2.02 22.50 7.68
C ASN A 2 2.27 23.88 7.05
N ALA A 3 1.80 24.95 7.72
CA ALA A 3 1.98 26.36 7.33
C ALA A 3 3.46 26.78 7.19
N LEU A 4 4.39 25.99 7.72
CA LEU A 4 5.83 26.19 7.65
C LEU A 4 6.40 26.22 6.22
N TRP A 5 5.74 25.58 5.25
CA TRP A 5 6.21 25.54 3.87
C TRP A 5 6.16 26.91 3.16
N TRP A 6 5.23 27.79 3.56
CA TRP A 6 5.17 29.16 3.05
C TRP A 6 6.37 30.01 3.47
N PHE A 7 6.88 29.79 4.69
CA PHE A 7 8.08 30.46 5.17
C PHE A 7 9.34 29.98 4.44
N ALA A 8 9.41 28.67 4.11
CA ALA A 8 10.50 28.12 3.31
C ALA A 8 10.56 28.76 1.90
N LEU A 9 9.41 28.93 1.25
CA LEU A 9 9.32 29.63 -0.04
C LEU A 9 9.75 31.10 0.05
N ALA A 10 9.30 31.81 1.09
CA ALA A 10 9.72 33.20 1.31
C ALA A 10 11.24 33.31 1.56
N ALA A 11 11.81 32.37 2.31
CA ALA A 11 13.25 32.29 2.54
C ALA A 11 14.05 32.00 1.26
N LEU A 12 13.52 31.19 0.34
CA LEU A 12 14.12 30.96 -0.98
C LEU A 12 14.01 32.16 -1.93
N ALA A 13 13.00 33.02 -1.73
CA ALA A 13 12.85 34.25 -2.50
C ALA A 13 13.82 35.36 -2.08
N LEU A 14 14.38 35.30 -0.87
CA LEU A 14 15.31 36.30 -0.31
C LEU A 14 16.60 36.45 -1.13
N PRO A 15 17.33 35.38 -1.50
CA PRO A 15 18.50 35.49 -2.39
C PRO A 15 18.16 36.10 -3.74
N LEU A 16 17.01 35.75 -4.32
CA LEU A 16 16.53 36.30 -5.58
C LEU A 16 16.25 37.80 -5.45
N TRP A 17 15.55 38.20 -4.39
CA TRP A 17 15.21 39.60 -4.15
C TRP A 17 16.45 40.45 -3.81
N TRP A 18 17.35 39.92 -2.99
CA TRP A 18 18.61 40.58 -2.65
C TRP A 18 19.54 40.72 -3.86
N HIS A 19 19.64 39.68 -4.71
CA HIS A 19 20.39 39.74 -5.96
C HIS A 19 19.82 40.79 -6.92
N ARG A 20 18.50 40.97 -6.93
CA ARG A 20 17.83 42.04 -7.70
C ARG A 20 18.11 43.44 -7.13
N LYS A 21 18.17 43.62 -5.80
CA LYS A 21 18.36 44.93 -5.17
C LYS A 21 19.81 45.43 -5.23
N LYS A 22 20.81 44.54 -5.17
CA LYS A 22 22.22 44.92 -5.01
C LYS A 22 22.87 45.59 -6.24
N ARG A 23 22.16 45.76 -7.37
CA ARG A 23 22.79 46.20 -8.63
C ARG A 23 21.98 47.23 -9.39
N GLU A 24 21.85 48.40 -8.79
CA GLU A 24 21.95 49.66 -9.54
C GLU A 24 23.43 49.82 -9.92
N GLN A 25 23.80 49.42 -11.14
CA GLN A 25 25.19 49.58 -11.59
C GLN A 25 25.42 51.03 -12.01
N HIS A 26 26.24 51.76 -11.26
CA HIS A 26 26.83 53.03 -11.68
C HIS A 26 27.90 52.74 -12.75
N LYS A 27 27.44 52.45 -13.97
CA LYS A 27 28.34 52.35 -15.12
C LYS A 27 28.59 53.76 -15.64
N ALA A 28 29.55 54.46 -15.06
CA ALA A 28 30.13 55.64 -15.67
C ALA A 28 31.05 55.15 -16.80
N GLU A 29 30.58 55.19 -18.04
CA GLU A 29 31.46 54.96 -19.19
C GLU A 29 32.26 56.26 -19.41
N PRO A 30 33.60 56.25 -19.26
CA PRO A 30 34.39 57.41 -19.61
C PRO A 30 34.41 57.53 -21.14
N LEU A 31 33.61 58.46 -21.67
CA LEU A 31 33.72 58.86 -23.06
C LEU A 31 35.06 59.57 -23.24
N ALA A 32 35.98 58.93 -23.96
CA ALA A 32 37.35 59.38 -24.19
C ALA A 32 37.48 60.71 -24.99
N THR A 33 36.38 61.41 -25.25
CA THR A 33 36.34 62.71 -25.94
C THR A 33 35.93 63.89 -25.02
N ALA A 34 35.74 63.65 -23.72
CA ALA A 34 35.17 64.62 -22.79
C ALA A 34 36.16 65.63 -22.16
N ARG A 35 37.05 66.26 -22.95
CA ARG A 35 37.74 67.48 -22.46
C ARG A 35 36.92 68.75 -22.71
N PHE A 36 35.90 68.70 -23.58
CA PHE A 36 35.17 69.89 -24.03
C PHE A 36 33.64 69.82 -23.92
N LEU A 37 33.07 68.81 -23.25
CA LEU A 37 31.62 68.73 -23.01
C LEU A 37 31.29 69.12 -21.56
N PRO A 38 30.22 69.91 -21.32
CA PRO A 38 29.76 70.19 -19.97
C PRO A 38 29.44 68.88 -19.25
N ARG A 39 29.86 68.78 -17.98
CA ARG A 39 29.70 67.59 -17.14
C ARG A 39 28.27 67.07 -17.26
N THR A 40 28.09 65.95 -17.94
CA THR A 40 26.82 65.24 -17.97
C THR A 40 26.78 64.33 -16.75
N GLU A 41 25.71 64.45 -15.95
CA GLU A 41 25.50 63.60 -14.79
C GLU A 41 25.41 62.13 -15.25
N PRO A 42 26.03 61.19 -14.51
CA PRO A 42 26.07 59.79 -14.92
C PRO A 42 24.66 59.23 -15.05
N ARG A 43 24.22 58.95 -16.29
CA ARG A 43 22.94 58.29 -16.55
C ARG A 43 23.01 56.84 -16.08
N GLN A 44 22.26 56.55 -15.03
CA GLN A 44 22.09 55.19 -14.53
C GLN A 44 21.29 54.37 -15.55
N THR A 45 21.94 53.41 -16.21
CA THR A 45 21.27 52.49 -17.12
C THR A 45 20.85 51.23 -16.38
N ARG A 46 19.54 50.99 -16.28
CA ARG A 46 18.98 49.81 -15.62
C ARG A 46 18.97 48.63 -16.60
N VAL A 47 20.08 47.90 -16.67
CA VAL A 47 20.18 46.73 -17.54
C VAL A 47 19.58 45.49 -16.85
N TRP A 48 18.52 44.93 -17.43
CA TRP A 48 17.80 43.74 -16.95
C TRP A 48 18.51 42.44 -17.39
N ARG A 49 19.69 42.14 -16.85
CA ARG A 49 20.38 40.86 -17.11
C ARG A 49 20.72 40.15 -15.80
N PHE A 50 20.42 38.85 -15.74
CA PHE A 50 20.89 37.98 -14.65
C PHE A 50 22.40 37.78 -14.80
N ALA A 51 23.18 38.61 -14.13
CA ALA A 51 24.61 38.36 -13.97
C ALA A 51 24.81 37.21 -12.96
N ASP A 52 25.65 36.24 -13.34
CA ASP A 52 26.08 35.10 -12.52
C ASP A 52 24.95 34.15 -12.07
N PRO A 53 24.18 33.57 -13.03
CA PRO A 53 23.10 32.65 -12.71
C PRO A 53 23.57 31.44 -11.90
N LEU A 54 24.83 31.01 -12.10
CA LEU A 54 25.42 29.88 -11.41
C LEU A 54 25.64 30.14 -9.90
N LEU A 55 26.07 31.36 -9.52
CA LEU A 55 26.29 31.72 -8.12
C LEU A 55 24.95 31.95 -7.38
N LEU A 56 23.96 32.49 -8.08
CA LEU A 56 22.59 32.60 -7.59
C LEU A 56 21.96 31.22 -7.37
N LEU A 57 22.10 30.31 -8.34
CA LEU A 57 21.62 28.93 -8.24
C LEU A 57 22.26 28.22 -7.03
N LEU A 58 23.56 28.38 -6.84
CA LEU A 58 24.28 27.78 -5.73
C LEU A 58 23.78 28.29 -4.35
N ARG A 59 23.48 29.59 -4.25
CA ARG A 59 22.88 30.17 -3.03
C ARG A 59 21.48 29.65 -2.77
N CYS A 60 20.66 29.52 -3.82
CA CYS A 60 19.33 28.92 -3.70
C CYS A 60 19.42 27.44 -3.27
N LEU A 61 20.36 26.68 -3.83
CA LEU A 61 20.61 25.29 -3.43
C LEU A 61 21.08 25.18 -1.98
N LEU A 62 21.98 26.05 -1.54
CA LEU A 62 22.47 26.08 -0.15
C LEU A 62 21.31 26.34 0.82
N LEU A 63 20.45 27.31 0.49
CA LEU A 63 19.29 27.66 1.32
C LEU A 63 18.23 26.56 1.30
N ALA A 64 17.96 25.93 0.16
CA ALA A 64 17.06 24.77 0.07
C ALA A 64 17.57 23.58 0.89
N THR A 65 18.87 23.29 0.81
CA THR A 65 19.52 22.20 1.57
C THR A 65 19.48 22.49 3.06
N LEU A 66 19.69 23.76 3.47
CA LEU A 66 19.60 24.18 4.86
C LEU A 66 18.17 24.04 5.42
N VAL A 67 17.16 24.44 4.64
CA VAL A 67 15.75 24.27 5.00
C VAL A 67 15.41 22.78 5.15
N ALA A 68 15.86 21.93 4.21
CA ALA A 68 15.66 20.48 4.30
C ALA A 68 16.35 19.89 5.55
N TRP A 69 17.56 20.34 5.86
CA TRP A 69 18.31 19.92 7.05
C TRP A 69 17.62 20.35 8.36
N LEU A 70 17.05 21.55 8.41
CA LEU A 70 16.28 22.05 9.55
C LEU A 70 14.88 21.42 9.68
N ALA A 71 14.33 20.86 8.60
CA ALA A 71 13.01 20.21 8.65
C ALA A 71 13.05 18.87 9.42
N ASP A 72 14.16 18.14 9.34
CA ASP A 72 14.36 16.83 9.98
C ASP A 72 14.05 16.81 11.50
N PRO A 73 14.52 17.78 12.33
CA PRO A 73 14.14 17.85 13.75
C PRO A 73 12.72 18.36 14.01
N VAL A 74 12.08 19.04 13.03
CA VAL A 74 10.76 19.66 13.21
C VAL A 74 9.62 18.70 12.82
N PHE A 75 9.91 17.64 12.05
CA PHE A 75 8.92 16.61 11.79
C PHE A 75 8.62 15.80 13.06
N PRO A 76 7.35 15.64 13.45
CA PRO A 76 6.98 14.83 14.61
C PRO A 76 7.15 13.35 14.25
N TRP A 77 8.35 12.82 14.49
CA TRP A 77 8.61 11.38 14.39
C TRP A 77 7.69 10.62 15.35
N ARG A 78 7.06 9.56 14.85
CA ARG A 78 6.18 8.71 15.65
C ARG A 78 6.98 8.05 16.78
N GLY A 79 6.40 8.05 17.97
CA GLY A 79 6.91 7.33 19.13
C GLY A 79 6.43 5.89 19.15
N ASP A 80 6.35 5.30 20.34
CA ASP A 80 5.77 3.98 20.53
C ASP A 80 4.38 3.87 19.90
N THR A 81 4.12 2.77 19.17
CA THR A 81 2.91 2.62 18.37
C THR A 81 2.35 1.21 18.43
N VAL A 82 1.02 1.13 18.53
CA VAL A 82 0.24 -0.11 18.46
C VAL A 82 -0.61 -0.09 17.19
N VAL A 83 -0.27 -0.95 16.24
CA VAL A 83 -1.08 -1.17 15.03
C VAL A 83 -2.16 -2.20 15.37
N VAL A 84 -3.42 -1.83 15.19
CA VAL A 84 -4.58 -2.68 15.52
C VAL A 84 -5.29 -3.07 14.23
N ALA A 85 -5.41 -4.37 13.99
CA ALA A 85 -6.21 -4.87 12.89
C ALA A 85 -7.70 -4.57 13.12
N GLU A 86 -8.37 -4.06 12.11
CA GLU A 86 -9.81 -3.84 12.14
C GLU A 86 -10.58 -5.12 12.52
N GLY A 87 -11.57 -4.97 13.41
CA GLY A 87 -12.37 -6.08 13.92
C GLY A 87 -11.73 -6.88 15.05
N SER A 88 -10.59 -6.46 15.58
CA SER A 88 -10.01 -7.00 16.82
C SER A 88 -10.89 -6.66 18.04
N ASP A 89 -10.97 -7.56 19.02
CA ASP A 89 -11.69 -7.32 20.27
C ASP A 89 -11.01 -6.19 21.07
N PRO A 90 -11.69 -5.06 21.36
CA PRO A 90 -11.11 -3.95 22.11
C PRO A 90 -10.57 -4.36 23.48
N ALA A 91 -11.26 -5.25 24.21
CA ALA A 91 -10.84 -5.69 25.53
C ALA A 91 -9.59 -6.58 25.47
N TRP A 92 -9.42 -7.33 24.39
CA TRP A 92 -8.19 -8.07 24.14
C TRP A 92 -7.04 -7.12 23.76
N VAL A 93 -7.30 -6.13 22.88
CA VAL A 93 -6.31 -5.12 22.47
C VAL A 93 -5.76 -4.35 23.67
N GLU A 94 -6.62 -3.87 24.58
CA GLU A 94 -6.19 -3.17 25.80
C GLU A 94 -5.27 -4.03 26.67
N ARG A 95 -5.67 -5.29 26.91
CA ARG A 95 -4.87 -6.22 27.72
C ARG A 95 -3.51 -6.48 27.08
N GLN A 96 -3.45 -6.65 25.76
CA GLN A 96 -2.20 -6.90 25.06
C GLN A 96 -1.29 -5.66 25.04
N ALA A 97 -1.84 -4.47 24.81
CA ALA A 97 -1.09 -3.22 24.88
C ALA A 97 -0.52 -2.98 26.29
N ALA A 98 -1.32 -3.18 27.34
CA ALA A 98 -0.86 -3.07 28.73
C ALA A 98 0.24 -4.10 29.07
N GLN A 99 0.09 -5.36 28.64
CA GLN A 99 1.11 -6.40 28.83
C GLN A 99 2.43 -6.09 28.11
N ALA A 100 2.39 -5.33 27.02
CA ALA A 100 3.59 -4.86 26.33
C ALA A 100 4.14 -3.55 26.94
N GLY A 101 3.45 -2.94 27.90
CA GLY A 101 3.79 -1.62 28.45
C GLY A 101 3.58 -0.48 27.43
N LEU A 102 2.63 -0.64 26.50
CA LEU A 102 2.32 0.27 25.40
C LEU A 102 0.88 0.82 25.48
N GLN A 103 0.35 0.95 26.69
CA GLN A 103 -1.03 1.41 26.92
C GLN A 103 -1.28 2.85 26.43
N ASP A 104 -0.28 3.73 26.56
CA ASP A 104 -0.32 5.15 26.19
C ASP A 104 0.25 5.41 24.78
N ALA A 105 0.62 4.35 24.06
CA ALA A 105 1.20 4.44 22.71
C ALA A 105 0.16 4.90 21.67
N GLU A 106 0.64 5.51 20.58
CA GLU A 106 -0.24 5.91 19.47
C GLU A 106 -0.88 4.67 18.84
N ARG A 107 -2.19 4.72 18.57
CA ARG A 107 -2.93 3.61 17.96
C ARG A 107 -3.26 3.89 16.51
N ILE A 108 -2.95 2.92 15.66
CA ILE A 108 -3.25 3.01 14.24
C ILE A 108 -4.12 1.81 13.87
N ALA A 109 -5.41 2.08 13.60
CA ALA A 109 -6.33 1.08 13.11
C ALA A 109 -6.20 0.94 11.59
N MET A 110 -6.11 -0.29 11.09
CA MET A 110 -6.09 -0.56 9.65
C MET A 110 -6.54 -1.98 9.30
N PRO A 111 -6.87 -2.26 8.03
CA PRO A 111 -7.22 -3.61 7.60
C PRO A 111 -6.09 -4.61 7.89
N ALA A 112 -6.43 -5.80 8.40
CA ALA A 112 -5.45 -6.81 8.84
C ALA A 112 -4.40 -7.17 7.76
N ALA A 113 -4.85 -7.31 6.51
CA ALA A 113 -3.99 -7.62 5.37
C ALA A 113 -2.95 -6.53 5.06
N GLN A 114 -3.19 -5.30 5.50
CA GLN A 114 -2.33 -4.15 5.22
C GLN A 114 -1.35 -3.86 6.35
N ALA A 115 -1.56 -4.39 7.57
CA ALA A 115 -0.75 -4.06 8.74
C ALA A 115 0.76 -4.27 8.52
N ILE A 116 1.16 -5.48 8.11
CA ILE A 116 2.57 -5.82 7.88
C ILE A 116 3.16 -5.08 6.66
N PRO A 117 2.51 -5.08 5.47
CA PRO A 117 3.00 -4.32 4.32
C PRO A 117 3.13 -2.80 4.56
N TRP A 118 2.16 -2.22 5.27
CA TRP A 118 2.14 -0.79 5.58
C TRP A 118 3.30 -0.43 6.52
N LEU A 119 3.51 -1.21 7.58
CA LEU A 119 4.59 -1.00 8.54
C LEU A 119 5.97 -1.07 7.86
N ARG A 120 6.16 -2.00 6.92
CA ARG A 120 7.39 -2.06 6.11
C ARG A 120 7.60 -0.83 5.25
N THR A 121 6.54 -0.30 4.65
CA THR A 121 6.62 0.88 3.78
C THR A 121 6.91 2.16 4.56
N HIS A 122 6.39 2.28 5.78
CA HIS A 122 6.46 3.49 6.60
C HIS A 122 7.52 3.43 7.69
N GLU A 123 8.40 2.42 7.69
CA GLU A 123 9.36 2.17 8.78
C GLU A 123 10.24 3.37 9.15
N ARG A 124 10.43 4.31 8.22
CA ARG A 124 11.16 5.57 8.45
C ARG A 124 10.44 6.54 9.40
N GLU A 125 9.13 6.44 9.59
CA GLU A 125 8.33 7.46 10.29
C GLU A 125 8.52 7.45 11.81
N TRP A 126 9.15 6.41 12.35
CA TRP A 126 9.32 6.21 13.78
C TRP A 126 10.73 6.54 14.25
N LYS A 127 10.82 7.06 15.49
CA LYS A 127 12.09 7.27 16.19
C LYS A 127 12.89 5.96 16.31
N PRO A 128 14.24 6.01 16.39
CA PRO A 128 15.07 4.81 16.50
C PRO A 128 14.68 3.87 17.65
N GLU A 129 14.31 4.44 18.79
CA GLU A 129 13.93 3.74 20.02
C GLU A 129 12.46 3.31 20.10
N ALA A 130 11.64 3.68 19.11
CA ALA A 130 10.20 3.42 19.15
C ALA A 130 9.89 1.92 19.09
N ARG A 131 9.05 1.46 20.00
CA ARG A 131 8.56 0.08 20.08
C ARG A 131 7.29 -0.07 19.26
N LEU A 132 7.26 -1.12 18.42
CA LEU A 132 6.12 -1.41 17.55
C LEU A 132 5.45 -2.73 17.94
N LEU A 133 4.13 -2.66 18.15
CA LEU A 133 3.29 -3.81 18.44
C LEU A 133 2.17 -3.89 17.40
N VAL A 134 1.99 -5.06 16.80
CA VAL A 134 0.92 -5.35 15.84
C VAL A 134 -0.04 -6.34 16.49
N LEU A 135 -1.33 -5.99 16.54
CA LEU A 135 -2.38 -6.73 17.22
C LEU A 135 -3.51 -7.10 16.27
N GLY A 136 -3.99 -8.35 16.34
CA GLY A 136 -5.26 -8.78 15.74
C GLY A 136 -5.16 -10.00 14.84
N ASP A 137 -6.17 -10.21 14.00
CA ASP A 137 -6.24 -11.35 13.07
C ASP A 137 -5.38 -11.14 11.81
N ILE A 138 -4.07 -11.01 11.99
CA ILE A 138 -3.12 -10.72 10.91
C ILE A 138 -2.94 -11.96 10.04
N PRO A 139 -3.13 -11.88 8.71
CA PRO A 139 -2.94 -13.02 7.83
C PRO A 139 -1.46 -13.40 7.74
N MET A 140 -1.19 -14.71 7.67
CA MET A 140 0.14 -15.27 7.53
C MET A 140 0.75 -14.81 6.20
N PRO A 141 1.87 -14.07 6.23
CA PRO A 141 2.49 -13.61 5.00
C PRO A 141 3.17 -14.79 4.29
N ALA A 142 3.11 -14.79 2.96
CA ALA A 142 3.74 -15.83 2.13
C ALA A 142 5.27 -15.87 2.26
N THR A 143 5.88 -14.73 2.62
CA THR A 143 7.31 -14.62 2.92
C THR A 143 7.50 -14.01 4.31
N LEU A 144 8.50 -14.48 5.04
CA LEU A 144 8.78 -13.95 6.37
C LEU A 144 9.24 -12.48 6.24
N PRO A 145 8.52 -11.52 6.85
CA PRO A 145 8.92 -10.12 6.76
C PRO A 145 10.21 -9.89 7.55
N ALA A 146 11.07 -9.03 7.00
CA ALA A 146 12.23 -8.49 7.68
C ALA A 146 12.00 -7.00 7.95
N PHE A 147 12.28 -6.57 9.17
CA PHE A 147 12.18 -5.20 9.63
C PHE A 147 13.57 -4.73 10.08
N GLY A 148 13.89 -3.46 9.84
CA GLY A 148 15.10 -2.81 10.35
C GLY A 148 15.06 -2.53 11.85
N ARG A 149 13.87 -2.62 12.47
CA ARG A 149 13.63 -2.51 13.92
C ARG A 149 12.89 -3.73 14.48
N ALA A 150 12.87 -3.85 15.81
CA ALA A 150 12.09 -4.89 16.47
C ALA A 150 10.58 -4.62 16.33
N VAL A 151 9.82 -5.65 15.92
CA VAL A 151 8.36 -5.59 15.80
C VAL A 151 7.77 -6.81 16.50
N GLU A 152 6.86 -6.57 17.44
CA GLU A 152 6.13 -7.63 18.11
C GLU A 152 4.77 -7.84 17.44
N LEU A 153 4.48 -9.06 17.01
CA LEU A 153 3.19 -9.45 16.47
C LEU A 153 2.49 -10.35 17.47
N ARG A 154 1.30 -9.94 17.93
CA ARG A 154 0.40 -10.80 18.70
C ARG A 154 -0.89 -10.95 17.94
N THR A 155 -1.33 -12.18 17.77
CA THR A 155 -2.48 -12.47 16.94
C THR A 155 -3.63 -13.05 17.73
N GLN A 156 -4.84 -12.75 17.25
CA GLN A 156 -6.08 -13.33 17.72
C GLN A 156 -6.84 -13.81 16.49
N ALA A 157 -6.88 -15.12 16.28
CA ALA A 157 -7.65 -15.69 15.18
C ALA A 157 -9.11 -15.31 15.32
N ARG A 158 -9.69 -14.70 14.29
CA ARG A 158 -11.10 -14.38 14.30
C ARG A 158 -11.89 -15.67 14.11
N ALA A 159 -12.93 -15.86 14.91
CA ALA A 159 -13.88 -16.93 14.67
C ALA A 159 -14.46 -16.76 13.27
N ALA A 160 -14.34 -17.79 12.44
CA ALA A 160 -14.89 -17.78 11.10
C ALA A 160 -16.41 -17.53 11.19
N GLN A 161 -16.90 -16.51 10.49
CA GLN A 161 -18.32 -16.22 10.47
C GLN A 161 -19.05 -17.39 9.83
N LYS A 162 -20.15 -17.83 10.45
CA LYS A 162 -21.00 -18.85 9.85
C LYS A 162 -21.71 -18.23 8.65
N VAL A 163 -21.46 -18.75 7.45
CA VAL A 163 -22.07 -18.29 6.21
C VAL A 163 -23.02 -19.38 5.72
N GLU A 164 -24.28 -19.03 5.50
CA GLU A 164 -25.24 -19.93 4.86
C GLU A 164 -25.18 -19.73 3.34
N ARG A 165 -24.98 -20.83 2.60
CA ARG A 165 -24.96 -20.84 1.14
C ARG A 165 -26.15 -21.62 0.62
N HIS A 166 -26.97 -20.96 -0.18
CA HIS A 166 -28.20 -21.53 -0.72
C HIS A 166 -27.97 -22.16 -2.08
N VAL A 167 -28.30 -23.45 -2.20
CA VAL A 167 -28.07 -24.26 -3.40
C VAL A 167 -29.39 -24.85 -3.89
N TYR A 168 -29.70 -24.64 -5.16
CA TYR A 168 -30.80 -25.34 -5.84
C TYR A 168 -30.24 -26.47 -6.69
N ILE A 169 -30.84 -27.67 -6.60
CA ILE A 169 -30.38 -28.86 -7.32
C ILE A 169 -31.48 -29.35 -8.26
N GLU A 170 -31.22 -29.28 -9.55
CA GLU A 170 -32.04 -29.88 -10.60
C GLU A 170 -31.24 -31.04 -11.23
N SER A 171 -31.52 -32.26 -10.77
CA SER A 171 -30.74 -33.46 -11.12
C SER A 171 -31.59 -34.73 -10.96
N GLU A 172 -31.39 -35.71 -11.84
CA GLU A 172 -31.92 -37.07 -11.62
C GLU A 172 -31.22 -37.78 -10.45
N ARG A 173 -30.01 -37.33 -10.09
CA ARG A 173 -29.17 -37.83 -8.99
C ARG A 173 -29.10 -36.85 -7.83
N ALA A 174 -30.19 -36.12 -7.57
CA ALA A 174 -30.24 -35.09 -6.53
C ALA A 174 -29.81 -35.58 -5.13
N ALA A 175 -30.02 -36.86 -4.80
CA ALA A 175 -29.57 -37.43 -3.54
C ALA A 175 -28.03 -37.49 -3.40
N GLU A 176 -27.31 -37.76 -4.49
CA GLU A 176 -25.84 -37.79 -4.51
C GLU A 176 -25.27 -36.39 -4.29
N TRP A 177 -25.86 -35.39 -4.96
CA TRP A 177 -25.51 -33.97 -4.76
C TRP A 177 -25.78 -33.51 -3.33
N ARG A 178 -26.91 -33.89 -2.72
CA ARG A 178 -27.20 -33.55 -1.31
C ARG A 178 -26.16 -34.15 -0.37
N ARG A 179 -25.72 -35.39 -0.60
CA ARG A 179 -24.65 -36.03 0.19
C ARG A 179 -23.31 -35.33 0.02
N LEU A 180 -22.98 -34.90 -1.20
CA LEU A 180 -21.79 -34.12 -1.48
C LEU A 180 -21.80 -32.83 -0.63
N PHE A 181 -22.85 -32.02 -0.74
CA PHE A 181 -22.93 -30.75 0.00
C PHE A 181 -23.03 -30.93 1.50
N ALA A 182 -23.65 -32.01 1.98
CA ALA A 182 -23.68 -32.34 3.41
C ALA A 182 -22.30 -32.71 3.98
N ALA A 183 -21.34 -33.12 3.13
CA ALA A 183 -19.97 -33.42 3.53
C ALA A 183 -19.08 -32.17 3.64
N ILE A 184 -19.59 -30.98 3.31
CA ILE A 184 -18.88 -29.72 3.52
C ILE A 184 -18.86 -29.43 5.03
N ASP A 185 -17.66 -29.54 5.61
CA ASP A 185 -17.41 -29.21 7.00
C ASP A 185 -16.71 -27.83 7.10
N GLY A 186 -17.02 -27.07 8.16
CA GLY A 186 -16.45 -25.74 8.41
C GLY A 186 -17.50 -24.64 8.68
N PRO A 187 -17.11 -23.36 8.53
CA PRO A 187 -18.00 -22.23 8.83
C PRO A 187 -19.09 -22.03 7.78
N GLU A 188 -19.01 -22.68 6.62
CA GLU A 188 -20.02 -22.59 5.57
C GLU A 188 -21.06 -23.69 5.74
N ARG A 189 -22.31 -23.32 5.94
CA ARG A 189 -23.43 -24.25 5.96
C ARG A 189 -24.14 -24.19 4.62
N VAL A 190 -24.16 -25.31 3.90
CA VAL A 190 -24.93 -25.40 2.65
C VAL A 190 -26.38 -25.77 2.96
N VAL A 191 -27.29 -24.92 2.50
CA VAL A 191 -28.74 -25.13 2.57
C VAL A 191 -29.22 -25.48 1.17
N VAL A 192 -29.79 -26.67 1.00
CA VAL A 192 -30.35 -27.10 -0.28
C VAL A 192 -31.82 -26.69 -0.32
N ASP A 193 -32.13 -25.71 -1.16
CA ASP A 193 -33.50 -25.20 -1.32
C ASP A 193 -34.32 -26.12 -2.24
N ALA A 194 -35.60 -26.30 -1.92
CA ALA A 194 -36.51 -27.09 -2.73
C ALA A 194 -36.91 -26.39 -4.05
N ALA A 195 -36.81 -25.06 -4.10
CA ALA A 195 -37.10 -24.23 -5.27
C ALA A 195 -36.09 -23.08 -5.35
N PRO A 196 -35.75 -22.60 -6.55
CA PRO A 196 -34.86 -21.46 -6.72
C PRO A 196 -35.53 -20.18 -6.22
N GLY A 197 -34.76 -19.35 -5.52
CA GLY A 197 -35.23 -18.08 -4.95
C GLY A 197 -34.19 -16.98 -5.07
N ALA A 198 -34.52 -15.79 -4.56
CA ALA A 198 -33.62 -14.62 -4.62
C ALA A 198 -32.31 -14.82 -3.85
N LYS A 199 -32.25 -15.78 -2.92
CA LYS A 199 -31.06 -16.11 -2.13
C LYS A 199 -30.19 -17.20 -2.78
N THR A 200 -30.66 -17.87 -3.84
CA THR A 200 -29.93 -18.99 -4.45
C THR A 200 -28.61 -18.51 -5.04
N GLU A 201 -27.50 -18.97 -4.46
CA GLU A 201 -26.14 -18.60 -4.89
C GLU A 201 -25.61 -19.55 -5.96
N LEU A 202 -25.99 -20.83 -5.88
CA LEU A 202 -25.53 -21.87 -6.78
C LEU A 202 -26.72 -22.69 -7.30
N ILE A 203 -26.78 -22.87 -8.61
CA ILE A 203 -27.65 -23.84 -9.26
C ILE A 203 -26.81 -25.03 -9.74
N VAL A 204 -27.16 -26.23 -9.32
CA VAL A 204 -26.66 -27.47 -9.91
C VAL A 204 -27.64 -27.91 -10.99
N TRP A 205 -27.16 -27.90 -12.23
CA TRP A 205 -27.90 -28.35 -13.40
C TRP A 205 -27.26 -29.64 -13.93
N ASP A 206 -27.86 -30.76 -13.55
CA ASP A 206 -27.41 -32.11 -13.90
C ASP A 206 -28.53 -32.84 -14.64
N ARG A 207 -28.88 -32.25 -15.79
CA ARG A 207 -29.87 -32.76 -16.75
C ARG A 207 -29.41 -32.46 -18.16
N ALA A 208 -29.81 -33.31 -19.10
CA ALA A 208 -29.64 -33.03 -20.51
C ALA A 208 -30.52 -31.84 -20.93
N GLY A 209 -29.96 -30.95 -21.75
CA GLY A 209 -30.68 -29.79 -22.30
C GLY A 209 -30.51 -28.49 -21.51
N ALA A 210 -30.97 -27.40 -22.11
CA ALA A 210 -30.74 -26.05 -21.60
C ALA A 210 -31.65 -25.71 -20.40
N PRO A 211 -31.14 -24.99 -19.38
CA PRO A 211 -31.94 -24.54 -18.26
C PRO A 211 -32.99 -23.49 -18.67
N PRO A 212 -34.16 -23.46 -18.02
CA PRO A 212 -35.16 -22.41 -18.22
C PRO A 212 -34.58 -21.01 -18.03
N ALA A 213 -34.97 -20.06 -18.89
CA ALA A 213 -34.50 -18.68 -18.84
C ALA A 213 -34.91 -17.92 -17.55
N THR A 214 -35.88 -18.44 -16.80
CA THR A 214 -36.34 -17.90 -15.52
C THR A 214 -35.39 -18.17 -14.37
N LEU A 215 -34.50 -19.17 -14.49
CA LEU A 215 -33.52 -19.51 -13.47
C LEU A 215 -32.37 -18.51 -13.46
N LYS A 216 -32.08 -17.97 -12.28
CA LYS A 216 -30.99 -17.01 -12.07
C LYS A 216 -30.21 -17.38 -10.81
N ALA A 217 -28.90 -17.49 -10.96
CA ALA A 217 -27.94 -17.59 -9.87
C ALA A 217 -26.58 -17.07 -10.35
N PRO A 218 -25.74 -16.51 -9.48
CA PRO A 218 -24.41 -16.06 -9.88
C PRO A 218 -23.49 -17.23 -10.28
N LEU A 219 -23.77 -18.43 -9.78
CA LEU A 219 -22.93 -19.63 -9.95
C LEU A 219 -23.75 -20.81 -10.46
N TRP A 220 -23.16 -21.57 -11.37
CA TRP A 220 -23.78 -22.73 -11.99
C TRP A 220 -22.81 -23.91 -12.03
N TRP A 221 -23.24 -25.05 -11.50
CA TRP A 221 -22.53 -26.32 -11.68
C TRP A 221 -23.25 -27.14 -12.74
N ILE A 222 -22.56 -27.43 -13.83
CA ILE A 222 -23.06 -28.12 -15.01
C ILE A 222 -22.37 -29.48 -15.12
N THR A 223 -23.12 -30.52 -15.51
CA THR A 223 -22.56 -31.84 -15.81
C THR A 223 -22.57 -32.17 -17.30
N ASP A 224 -23.55 -31.65 -18.05
CA ASP A 224 -23.62 -31.74 -19.52
C ASP A 224 -23.23 -30.40 -20.17
N PRO A 225 -22.08 -30.32 -20.85
CA PRO A 225 -21.64 -29.08 -21.49
C PRO A 225 -22.36 -28.77 -22.82
N ALA A 226 -23.08 -29.72 -23.43
CA ALA A 226 -23.68 -29.54 -24.76
C ALA A 226 -24.58 -28.29 -24.90
N PRO A 227 -25.44 -27.93 -23.93
CA PRO A 227 -26.26 -26.73 -24.00
C PRO A 227 -25.51 -25.42 -23.65
N PHE A 228 -24.21 -25.48 -23.35
CA PHE A 228 -23.40 -24.35 -22.89
C PHE A 228 -22.14 -24.17 -23.76
N PRO A 229 -22.26 -23.54 -24.93
CA PRO A 229 -21.15 -23.35 -25.86
C PRO A 229 -19.97 -22.58 -25.23
N GLU A 230 -20.23 -21.75 -24.22
CA GLU A 230 -19.22 -20.99 -23.47
C GLU A 230 -18.19 -21.90 -22.78
N LEU A 231 -18.59 -23.13 -22.43
CA LEU A 231 -17.67 -24.11 -21.84
C LEU A 231 -16.66 -24.68 -22.85
N GLY A 232 -16.83 -24.45 -24.16
CA GLY A 232 -15.85 -24.84 -25.18
C GLY A 232 -14.48 -24.19 -24.98
N ASN A 233 -14.47 -22.94 -24.51
CA ASN A 233 -13.26 -22.15 -24.24
C ASN A 233 -12.99 -21.98 -22.73
N ALA A 234 -13.55 -22.86 -21.88
CA ALA A 234 -13.41 -22.77 -20.43
C ALA A 234 -11.94 -22.92 -19.97
N VAL A 235 -11.55 -22.12 -18.99
CA VAL A 235 -10.26 -22.23 -18.31
C VAL A 235 -10.33 -23.37 -17.31
N GLU A 236 -9.33 -24.24 -17.29
CA GLU A 236 -9.22 -25.33 -16.33
C GLU A 236 -8.29 -24.93 -15.18
N ALA A 237 -8.77 -25.08 -13.94
CA ALA A 237 -7.99 -24.89 -12.72
C ALA A 237 -8.38 -25.97 -11.71
N ASP A 238 -7.39 -26.65 -11.13
CA ASP A 238 -7.58 -27.70 -10.13
C ASP A 238 -8.61 -28.78 -10.55
N GLY A 239 -8.65 -29.15 -11.83
CA GLY A 239 -9.60 -30.15 -12.36
C GLY A 239 -11.06 -29.69 -12.46
N VAL A 240 -11.31 -28.39 -12.34
CA VAL A 240 -12.60 -27.74 -12.59
C VAL A 240 -12.45 -26.76 -13.75
N ARG A 241 -13.22 -27.00 -14.81
CA ARG A 241 -13.34 -26.08 -15.95
C ARG A 241 -14.35 -25.00 -15.61
N HIS A 242 -14.02 -23.74 -15.91
CA HIS A 242 -14.90 -22.62 -15.63
C HIS A 242 -14.92 -21.58 -16.75
N ALA A 243 -16.10 -21.00 -16.98
CA ALA A 243 -16.31 -19.96 -17.96
C ALA A 243 -17.31 -18.91 -17.43
N ALA A 244 -17.15 -17.66 -17.86
CA ALA A 244 -18.16 -16.64 -17.62
C ALA A 244 -19.25 -16.74 -18.70
N SER A 245 -20.52 -16.61 -18.30
CA SER A 245 -21.66 -16.57 -19.20
C SER A 245 -22.61 -15.43 -18.83
N ALA A 246 -23.57 -15.13 -19.69
CA ALA A 246 -24.63 -14.17 -19.38
C ALA A 246 -25.51 -14.60 -18.18
N ARG A 247 -25.52 -15.89 -17.82
CA ARG A 247 -26.29 -16.44 -16.69
C ARG A 247 -25.52 -16.43 -15.37
N GLY A 248 -24.21 -16.20 -15.40
CA GLY A 248 -23.32 -16.34 -14.26
C GLY A 248 -22.06 -17.14 -14.62
N ARG A 249 -21.29 -17.51 -13.60
CA ARG A 249 -20.09 -18.35 -13.77
C ARG A 249 -20.49 -19.82 -13.87
N LEU A 250 -20.11 -20.45 -14.98
CA LEU A 250 -20.34 -21.87 -15.24
C LEU A 250 -19.14 -22.68 -14.76
N TRP A 251 -19.42 -23.82 -14.15
CA TRP A 251 -18.45 -24.80 -13.69
C TRP A 251 -18.77 -26.18 -14.23
N LEU A 252 -17.73 -26.89 -14.65
CA LEU A 252 -17.81 -28.26 -15.14
C LEU A 252 -16.63 -29.04 -14.55
N SER A 253 -16.90 -30.24 -14.02
CA SER A 253 -15.83 -31.14 -13.59
C SER A 253 -16.05 -32.53 -14.16
N ASN A 254 -15.00 -33.08 -14.77
CA ASN A 254 -14.99 -34.44 -15.29
C ASN A 254 -14.89 -35.49 -14.17
N ALA A 255 -14.64 -35.06 -12.92
CA ALA A 255 -14.59 -35.92 -11.75
C ALA A 255 -15.99 -36.24 -11.18
N TRP A 256 -17.06 -35.71 -11.77
CA TRP A 256 -18.43 -36.04 -11.43
C TRP A 256 -18.97 -37.19 -12.31
N PRO A 257 -19.66 -38.20 -11.74
CA PRO A 257 -19.87 -38.44 -10.32
C PRO A 257 -18.60 -38.98 -9.62
N PRO A 258 -18.34 -38.59 -8.36
CA PRO A 258 -17.19 -39.10 -7.61
C PRO A 258 -17.36 -40.59 -7.33
N ARG A 259 -16.28 -41.36 -7.49
CA ARG A 259 -16.28 -42.82 -7.30
C ARG A 259 -16.26 -43.25 -5.84
N ASP A 260 -15.67 -42.43 -4.98
CA ASP A 260 -15.52 -42.66 -3.54
C ASP A 260 -15.60 -41.35 -2.74
N ALA A 261 -15.55 -41.46 -1.41
CA ALA A 261 -15.67 -40.32 -0.50
C ALA A 261 -14.48 -39.34 -0.61
N ASP A 262 -13.28 -39.81 -0.94
CA ASP A 262 -12.11 -38.96 -1.05
C ASP A 262 -12.13 -38.15 -2.36
N ALA A 263 -12.59 -38.74 -3.46
CA ALA A 263 -12.88 -38.06 -4.71
C ALA A 263 -13.97 -36.99 -4.53
N ALA A 264 -15.01 -37.27 -3.75
CA ALA A 264 -16.06 -36.32 -3.42
C ALA A 264 -15.51 -35.11 -2.63
N ARG A 265 -14.66 -35.35 -1.61
CA ARG A 265 -13.98 -34.29 -0.84
C ARG A 265 -13.02 -33.48 -1.70
N ALA A 266 -12.26 -34.13 -2.58
CA ALA A 266 -11.34 -33.46 -3.49
C ALA A 266 -12.09 -32.54 -4.45
N LEU A 267 -13.20 -33.01 -5.02
CA LEU A 267 -14.06 -32.21 -5.90
C LEU A 267 -14.57 -30.93 -5.22
N ILE A 268 -15.08 -31.05 -3.99
CA ILE A 268 -15.51 -29.89 -3.20
C ILE A 268 -14.34 -28.94 -2.93
N ARG A 269 -13.18 -29.48 -2.54
CA ARG A 269 -12.02 -28.67 -2.20
C ARG A 269 -11.53 -27.86 -3.41
N HIS A 270 -11.42 -28.50 -4.57
CA HIS A 270 -11.01 -27.82 -5.81
C HIS A 270 -12.03 -26.73 -6.19
N TRP A 271 -13.31 -27.05 -6.08
CA TRP A 271 -14.37 -26.08 -6.30
C TRP A 271 -14.27 -24.87 -5.35
N GLN A 272 -14.08 -25.10 -4.05
CA GLN A 272 -13.90 -24.04 -3.05
C GLN A 272 -12.64 -23.21 -3.32
N GLN A 273 -11.53 -23.84 -3.75
CA GLN A 273 -10.30 -23.14 -4.10
C GLN A 273 -10.48 -22.23 -5.30
N VAL A 274 -11.15 -22.71 -6.36
CA VAL A 274 -11.44 -21.90 -7.57
C VAL A 274 -12.43 -20.77 -7.28
N HIS A 275 -13.40 -21.01 -6.41
CA HIS A 275 -14.46 -20.03 -6.13
C HIS A 275 -14.08 -18.99 -5.06
N VAL A 276 -13.55 -19.45 -3.92
CA VAL A 276 -13.27 -18.61 -2.74
C VAL A 276 -11.81 -18.13 -2.75
N GLY A 277 -10.92 -18.87 -3.39
CA GLY A 277 -9.48 -18.64 -3.32
C GLY A 277 -8.85 -19.18 -2.03
N PRO A 278 -7.52 -19.07 -1.89
CA PRO A 278 -6.82 -19.46 -0.68
C PRO A 278 -7.30 -18.61 0.50
N ARG A 279 -7.88 -19.24 1.52
CA ARG A 279 -8.25 -18.56 2.76
C ARG A 279 -7.00 -18.20 3.54
N PRO A 280 -6.81 -16.94 3.95
CA PRO A 280 -5.67 -16.57 4.77
C PRO A 280 -5.80 -17.23 6.14
N TYR A 281 -4.71 -17.84 6.60
CA TYR A 281 -4.59 -18.32 7.97
C TYR A 281 -4.02 -17.21 8.84
N THR A 282 -4.46 -17.11 10.09
CA THR A 282 -3.87 -16.18 11.05
C THR A 282 -2.40 -16.51 11.28
N ALA A 283 -1.54 -15.50 11.21
CA ALA A 283 -0.11 -15.63 11.52
C ALA A 283 0.08 -16.03 12.99
N PRO A 284 1.08 -16.86 13.33
CA PRO A 284 1.41 -17.12 14.73
C PRO A 284 1.97 -15.86 15.40
N ALA A 285 1.69 -15.69 16.70
CA ALA A 285 2.32 -14.66 17.50
C ALA A 285 3.85 -14.83 17.47
N ARG A 286 4.58 -13.73 17.25
CA ARG A 286 6.02 -13.76 17.06
C ARG A 286 6.64 -12.39 17.29
N VAL A 287 7.86 -12.39 17.83
CA VAL A 287 8.73 -11.20 17.86
C VAL A 287 9.68 -11.27 16.67
N PHE A 288 9.68 -10.23 15.85
CA PHE A 288 10.65 -10.04 14.77
C PHE A 288 11.80 -9.18 15.30
N ALA A 289 13.01 -9.76 15.33
CA ALA A 289 14.21 -9.00 15.65
C ALA A 289 14.57 -8.03 14.51
N ALA A 290 15.23 -6.93 14.87
CA ALA A 290 15.82 -6.02 13.90
C ALA A 290 16.81 -6.78 13.00
N SER A 291 16.66 -6.65 11.68
CA SER A 291 17.44 -7.36 10.68
C SER A 291 18.16 -6.38 9.77
N LYS A 292 19.47 -6.58 9.60
CA LYS A 292 20.27 -5.85 8.61
C LYS A 292 19.87 -6.16 7.16
N ASN A 293 19.16 -7.26 6.94
CA ASN A 293 18.67 -7.66 5.63
C ASN A 293 17.37 -6.93 5.25
N ALA A 294 16.70 -6.31 6.23
CA ALA A 294 15.66 -5.36 5.92
C ALA A 294 16.37 -4.18 5.24
N ARG A 295 16.06 -3.93 3.96
CA ARG A 295 16.40 -2.69 3.26
C ARG A 295 15.61 -1.51 3.85
N ALA A 296 15.50 -1.47 5.17
CA ALA A 296 14.87 -0.41 5.92
C ALA A 296 15.76 0.84 5.74
N PRO A 297 15.21 1.95 5.27
CA PRO A 297 15.93 3.21 5.29
C PRO A 297 16.39 3.48 6.73
N ALA A 298 17.62 3.97 6.88
CA ALA A 298 18.18 4.27 8.20
C ALA A 298 17.20 5.16 8.98
N PRO A 299 16.90 4.83 10.25
CA PRO A 299 16.08 5.68 11.09
C PRO A 299 16.73 7.08 11.15
N SER A 300 15.87 8.11 11.20
CA SER A 300 16.20 9.55 11.19
C SER A 300 17.66 9.88 11.56
N GLY A 301 18.42 10.48 10.63
CA GLY A 301 19.80 10.92 10.87
C GLY A 301 20.73 10.78 9.66
N ALA A 302 20.63 9.68 8.89
CA ALA A 302 21.53 9.46 7.74
C ALA A 302 21.35 10.53 6.64
N LEU A 303 20.11 10.96 6.38
CA LEU A 303 19.84 12.07 5.46
C LEU A 303 20.42 13.38 6.01
N ARG A 304 20.39 13.58 7.32
CA ARG A 304 20.90 14.79 7.97
C ARG A 304 22.42 14.91 7.86
N ASP A 305 23.13 13.80 8.04
CA ASP A 305 24.59 13.76 7.85
C ASP A 305 24.98 13.99 6.38
N LEU A 306 24.23 13.40 5.44
CA LEU A 306 24.42 13.66 4.01
C LEU A 306 24.12 15.11 3.64
N LEU A 307 23.04 15.68 4.18
CA LEU A 307 22.67 17.08 3.97
C LEU A 307 23.69 18.04 4.59
N LEU A 308 24.30 17.69 5.73
CA LEU A 308 25.40 18.44 6.32
C LEU A 308 26.63 18.41 5.41
N GLY A 309 27.01 17.25 4.89
CA GLY A 309 28.08 17.11 3.91
C GLY A 309 27.81 17.93 2.63
N ALA A 310 26.58 17.90 2.13
CA ALA A 310 26.16 18.70 0.98
C ALA A 310 26.22 20.20 1.28
N LEU A 311 25.81 20.65 2.48
CA LEU A 311 25.92 22.04 2.91
C LEU A 311 27.37 22.53 2.91
N VAL A 312 28.29 21.73 3.45
CA VAL A 312 29.72 22.05 3.45
C VAL A 312 30.26 22.14 2.02
N ALA A 313 29.96 21.16 1.16
CA ALA A 313 30.39 21.16 -0.23
C ALA A 313 29.86 22.37 -1.01
N LEU A 314 28.57 22.69 -0.88
CA LEU A 314 27.94 23.86 -1.50
C LEU A 314 28.55 25.16 -0.99
N PHE A 315 28.86 25.27 0.31
CA PHE A 315 29.51 26.45 0.87
C PHE A 315 30.93 26.65 0.33
N VAL A 316 31.72 25.58 0.22
CA VAL A 316 33.08 25.63 -0.36
C VAL A 316 33.02 26.05 -1.83
N LEU A 317 32.10 25.47 -2.62
CA LEU A 317 31.90 25.87 -4.01
C LEU A 317 31.50 27.34 -4.15
N GLU A 318 30.65 27.86 -3.25
CA GLU A 318 30.25 29.28 -3.22
C GLU A 318 31.47 30.17 -3.03
N ARG A 319 32.33 29.80 -2.07
CA ARG A 319 33.55 30.54 -1.75
C ARG A 319 34.58 30.50 -2.87
N LEU A 320 34.79 29.35 -3.50
CA LEU A 320 35.71 29.20 -4.64
C LEU A 320 35.26 30.05 -5.83
N LEU A 321 33.98 29.98 -6.22
CA LEU A 321 33.43 30.79 -7.32
C LEU A 321 33.47 32.29 -7.01
N THR A 322 33.19 32.66 -5.76
CA THR A 322 33.29 34.06 -5.33
C THR A 322 34.73 34.56 -5.36
N HIS A 323 35.71 33.72 -5.01
CA HIS A 323 37.13 34.08 -5.05
C HIS A 323 37.67 34.15 -6.47
N ALA A 324 37.34 33.17 -7.33
CA ALA A 324 37.71 33.15 -8.74
C ALA A 324 37.21 34.38 -9.50
N ARG A 325 36.06 34.93 -9.09
CA ARG A 325 35.49 36.14 -9.66
C ARG A 325 36.18 37.44 -9.20
N ARG A 326 36.77 37.45 -8.00
CA ARG A 326 37.42 38.65 -7.44
C ARG A 326 38.83 38.86 -7.99
N ARG A 327 39.42 37.82 -8.59
CA ARG A 327 40.64 37.91 -9.41
C ARG A 327 40.28 38.38 -10.81
#